data_AF-A0A165IDY1-F1
#
_entry.id   AF-A0A165IDY1-F1
#
_cell.length_a   1.000
_cell.length_b   1.000
_cell.length_c   1.000
_cell.angle_alpha   90.00
_cell.angle_beta   90.00
_cell.angle_gamma   90.00
#
_symmetry.space_group_name_H-M   'P 1'
#
loop_
_entity.id
_entity.type
_entity.pdbx_description
1 polymer ?
#
loop_
_entity_poly.entity_id
_entity_poly.type
_entity_poly.pdbx_seq_one_letter_code
_entity_poly.pdbx_strand_id
1 'polypeptide(L)'
;MGTLYEYFSNKEEILDAMYARFSDDVVVMLKEVTPEVIRKKPDEGILHILQHLRELLSRNNKRYLHCAALLSQHLPQQHVAPLRQVLGTLSMQYLSRNPEYIHLPNLPVMNYIMTHGGIAALVHQLSHDDPMVSFDELSQGLATMARHMIEGSRRDAGLDSP
;
A
#
# COMPACT_ATOMS: atom_id res chain seq x y z
N MET A 1 22.20 2.93 31.07
CA MET A 1 21.26 3.46 30.06
C MET A 1 22.12 3.99 28.92
N GLY A 2 22.32 3.18 27.88
CA GLY A 2 23.14 3.57 26.74
C GLY A 2 22.50 4.71 25.96
N THR A 3 23.30 5.70 25.57
CA THR A 3 22.79 6.84 24.79
C THR A 3 22.63 6.45 23.32
N LEU A 4 21.80 7.17 22.56
CA LEU A 4 21.59 6.95 21.12
C LEU A 4 22.91 6.87 20.31
N TYR A 5 23.96 7.54 20.78
CA TYR A 5 25.29 7.56 20.15
C TYR A 5 26.11 6.28 20.34
N GLU A 6 25.72 5.38 21.26
CA GLU A 6 26.36 4.06 21.37
C GLU A 6 25.92 3.10 20.27
N TYR A 7 24.77 3.35 19.64
CA TYR A 7 24.19 2.48 18.61
C TYR A 7 24.25 3.09 17.21
N PHE A 8 24.40 4.41 17.10
CA PHE A 8 24.38 5.12 15.83
C PHE A 8 25.50 6.15 15.76
N SER A 9 26.31 6.03 14.71
CA SER A 9 27.45 6.91 14.43
C SER A 9 27.01 8.30 14.00
N ASN A 10 25.81 8.42 13.39
CA ASN A 10 25.25 9.68 12.89
C ASN A 10 23.73 9.62 12.69
N LYS A 11 23.13 10.75 12.32
CA LYS A 11 21.68 10.89 12.05
C LYS A 11 21.21 10.04 10.86
N GLU A 12 22.07 9.78 9.88
CA GLU A 12 21.71 8.99 8.68
C GLU A 12 21.51 7.51 9.02
N GLU A 13 22.34 6.94 9.91
CA GLU A 13 22.14 5.56 10.37
C GLU A 13 20.83 5.39 11.16
N ILE A 14 20.43 6.42 11.93
CA ILE A 14 19.13 6.44 12.62
C ILE A 14 17.99 6.43 11.59
N LEU A 15 18.08 7.26 10.56
CA LEU A 15 17.09 7.31 9.48
C LEU A 15 17.04 5.99 8.70
N ASP A 16 18.19 5.37 8.44
CA ASP A 16 18.28 4.08 7.75
C ASP A 16 17.63 2.95 8.54
N ALA A 17 17.90 2.87 9.86
CA ALA A 17 17.24 1.91 10.74
C ALA A 17 15.72 2.15 10.83
N MET A 18 15.29 3.42 10.81
CA MET A 18 13.87 3.78 10.75
C MET A 18 13.22 3.35 9.42
N TYR A 19 13.91 3.52 8.29
CA TYR A 19 13.44 3.07 6.98
C TYR A 19 13.30 1.54 6.93
N ALA A 20 14.33 0.82 7.39
CA ALA A 20 14.34 -0.63 7.43
C ALA A 20 13.17 -1.16 8.26
N ARG A 21 13.00 -0.61 9.48
CA ARG A 21 11.94 -1.04 10.39
C ARG A 21 10.55 -0.78 9.80
N PHE A 22 10.33 0.40 9.22
CA PHE A 22 9.06 0.73 8.58
C PHE A 22 8.76 -0.22 7.41
N SER A 23 9.75 -0.46 6.54
CA SER A 23 9.59 -1.38 5.41
C SER A 23 9.26 -2.79 5.88
N ASP A 24 9.99 -3.31 6.87
CA ASP A 24 9.76 -4.63 7.45
C ASP A 24 8.35 -4.77 8.02
N ASP A 25 7.89 -3.78 8.80
CA ASP A 25 6.56 -3.81 9.40
C ASP A 25 5.46 -3.77 8.32
N VAL A 26 5.64 -3.01 7.22
CA VAL A 26 4.71 -3.03 6.07
C VAL A 26 4.76 -4.37 5.33
N VAL A 27 5.94 -4.97 5.14
CA VAL A 27 6.09 -6.30 4.52
C VAL A 27 5.37 -7.36 5.34
N VAL A 28 5.54 -7.35 6.67
CA VAL A 28 4.86 -8.27 7.58
C VAL A 28 3.35 -8.09 7.46
N MET A 29 2.85 -6.86 7.55
CA MET A 29 1.42 -6.55 7.40
C MET A 29 0.87 -7.08 6.07
N LEU A 30 1.55 -6.81 4.94
CA LEU A 30 1.10 -7.27 3.62
C LEU A 30 1.04 -8.81 3.53
N LYS A 31 2.01 -9.52 4.13
CA LYS A 31 2.01 -10.99 4.19
C LYS A 31 0.84 -11.52 5.04
N GLU A 32 0.54 -10.87 6.16
CA GLU A 32 -0.54 -11.27 7.07
C GLU A 32 -1.92 -11.10 6.44
N VAL A 33 -2.16 -10.01 5.69
CA VAL A 33 -3.46 -9.75 5.05
C VAL A 33 -3.65 -10.53 3.75
N THR A 34 -2.57 -10.96 3.09
CA THR A 34 -2.62 -11.64 1.77
C THR A 34 -3.62 -12.81 1.73
N PRO A 35 -3.64 -13.77 2.69
CA PRO A 35 -4.56 -14.91 2.66
C PRO A 35 -6.04 -14.53 2.63
N GLU A 36 -6.41 -13.40 3.22
CA GLU A 36 -7.78 -12.88 3.20
C GLU A 36 -8.04 -12.06 1.94
N VAL A 37 -7.12 -11.16 1.57
CA VAL A 37 -7.24 -10.28 0.40
C VAL A 37 -7.50 -11.08 -0.87
N ILE A 38 -6.77 -12.18 -1.10
CA ILE A 38 -6.91 -12.98 -2.34
C ILE A 38 -8.30 -13.64 -2.49
N ARG A 39 -9.13 -13.65 -1.44
CA ARG A 39 -10.48 -14.22 -1.43
C ARG A 39 -11.57 -13.18 -1.60
N LYS A 40 -11.22 -11.90 -1.54
CA LYS A 40 -12.14 -10.77 -1.63
C LYS A 40 -12.27 -10.33 -3.08
N LYS A 41 -13.31 -9.55 -3.38
CA LYS A 41 -13.34 -8.79 -4.62
C LYS A 41 -12.22 -7.75 -4.64
N PRO A 42 -11.80 -7.25 -5.82
CA PRO A 42 -10.67 -6.32 -5.90
C PRO A 42 -10.83 -5.06 -5.04
N ASP A 43 -12.03 -4.46 -5.04
CA ASP A 43 -12.36 -3.29 -4.24
C ASP A 43 -12.34 -3.58 -2.73
N GLU A 44 -12.95 -4.69 -2.32
CA GLU A 44 -12.91 -5.17 -0.93
C GLU A 44 -11.48 -5.48 -0.45
N GLY A 45 -10.66 -6.09 -1.32
CA GLY A 45 -9.27 -6.41 -1.04
C GLY A 45 -8.42 -5.15 -0.86
N ILE A 46 -8.62 -4.14 -1.72
CA ILE A 46 -7.97 -2.83 -1.60
C ILE A 46 -8.37 -2.15 -0.30
N LEU A 47 -9.67 -2.06 0.01
CA LEU A 47 -10.15 -1.48 1.27
C LEU A 47 -9.49 -2.14 2.49
N HIS A 48 -9.42 -3.46 2.47
CA HIS A 48 -8.82 -4.22 3.57
C HIS A 48 -7.33 -3.89 3.74
N ILE A 49 -6.56 -3.80 2.66
CA ILE A 49 -5.15 -3.37 2.71
C ILE A 49 -5.03 -1.94 3.26
N LEU A 50 -5.86 -1.00 2.77
CA LEU A 50 -5.81 0.41 3.19
C LEU A 50 -6.13 0.55 4.69
N GLN A 51 -7.08 -0.22 5.22
CA GLN A 51 -7.43 -0.26 6.64
C GLN A 51 -6.26 -0.73 7.51
N HIS A 52 -5.64 -1.86 7.16
CA HIS A 52 -4.47 -2.37 7.89
C HIS A 52 -3.26 -1.43 7.80
N LEU A 53 -3.08 -0.77 6.65
CA LEU A 53 -2.03 0.23 6.49
C LEU A 53 -2.28 1.46 7.38
N ARG A 54 -3.54 1.93 7.51
CA ARG A 54 -3.89 3.00 8.46
C ARG A 54 -3.58 2.61 9.89
N GLU A 55 -3.98 1.41 10.30
CA GLU A 55 -3.69 0.91 11.64
C GLU A 55 -2.19 0.93 11.90
N LEU A 56 -1.39 0.41 10.96
CA LEU A 56 0.06 0.42 11.06
C LEU A 56 0.62 1.85 11.19
N LEU A 57 0.20 2.78 10.32
CA LEU A 57 0.67 4.17 10.33
C LEU A 57 0.26 4.93 11.60
N SER A 58 -0.86 4.54 12.21
CA SER A 58 -1.39 5.17 13.42
C SER A 58 -0.74 4.64 14.71
N ARG A 59 -0.02 3.51 14.67
CA ARG A 59 0.67 2.93 15.84
C ARG A 59 1.76 3.88 16.37
N ASN A 60 2.13 3.66 17.64
CA ASN A 60 3.23 4.35 18.32
C ASN A 60 3.11 5.88 18.28
N ASN A 61 1.92 6.42 18.60
CA ASN A 61 1.64 7.85 18.60
C ASN A 61 1.93 8.53 17.25
N LYS A 62 1.45 7.92 16.14
CA LYS A 62 1.66 8.42 14.77
C LYS A 62 3.14 8.53 14.36
N ARG A 63 4.09 7.87 15.06
CA ARG A 63 5.51 7.90 14.66
C ARG A 63 5.73 7.32 13.27
N TYR A 64 5.03 6.24 12.91
CA TYR A 64 5.09 5.68 11.56
C TYR A 64 4.48 6.60 10.52
N LEU A 65 3.41 7.30 10.85
CA LEU A 65 2.86 8.34 9.99
C LEU A 65 3.85 9.51 9.80
N HIS A 66 4.49 10.00 10.87
CA HIS A 66 5.50 11.04 10.76
C HIS A 66 6.70 10.59 9.92
N CYS A 67 7.12 9.32 10.09
CA CYS A 67 8.06 8.68 9.19
C CYS A 67 7.51 8.71 7.76
N ALA A 68 6.40 8.06 7.44
CA ALA A 68 5.86 8.02 6.09
C ALA A 68 5.69 9.42 5.45
N ALA A 69 5.27 10.43 6.21
CA ALA A 69 5.14 11.82 5.77
C ALA A 69 6.50 12.45 5.40
N LEU A 70 7.48 12.35 6.29
CA LEU A 70 8.83 12.89 6.08
C LEU A 70 9.59 12.13 4.96
N LEU A 71 9.26 10.85 4.83
CA LEU A 71 10.01 9.86 4.05
C LEU A 71 9.40 9.57 2.67
N SER A 72 8.14 9.95 2.43
CA SER A 72 7.46 9.78 1.13
C SER A 72 8.17 10.51 -0.02
N GLN A 73 8.98 11.52 0.30
CA GLN A 73 9.75 12.28 -0.69
C GLN A 73 11.10 11.61 -1.05
N HIS A 74 11.67 10.74 -0.21
CA HIS A 74 13.05 10.23 -0.37
C HIS A 74 13.31 8.82 0.21
N LEU A 75 12.39 7.85 0.06
CA LEU A 75 12.63 6.48 0.53
C LEU A 75 13.75 5.81 -0.30
N PRO A 76 14.88 5.38 0.31
CA PRO A 76 15.97 4.75 -0.43
C PRO A 76 15.53 3.48 -1.15
N GLN A 77 16.03 3.24 -2.36
CA GLN A 77 15.60 2.11 -3.20
C GLN A 77 15.73 0.74 -2.50
N GLN A 78 16.73 0.58 -1.63
CA GLN A 78 16.97 -0.63 -0.84
C GLN A 78 15.82 -0.97 0.10
N HIS A 79 15.13 0.04 0.63
CA HIS A 79 13.97 -0.13 1.52
C HIS A 79 12.66 -0.25 0.76
N VAL A 80 12.61 0.22 -0.49
CA VAL A 80 11.44 0.06 -1.39
C VAL A 80 11.42 -1.33 -2.04
N ALA A 81 12.59 -1.95 -2.27
CA ALA A 81 12.69 -3.22 -2.98
C ALA A 81 11.89 -4.37 -2.31
N PRO A 82 11.95 -4.58 -0.98
CA PRO A 82 11.14 -5.59 -0.30
C PRO A 82 9.62 -5.35 -0.45
N LEU A 83 9.19 -4.08 -0.40
CA LEU A 83 7.79 -3.69 -0.59
C LEU A 83 7.29 -4.06 -1.99
N ARG A 84 8.08 -3.74 -3.03
CA ARG A 84 7.74 -4.12 -4.41
C ARG A 84 7.65 -5.64 -4.57
N GLN A 85 8.57 -6.38 -3.95
CA GLN A 85 8.58 -7.84 -4.03
C GLN A 85 7.34 -8.46 -3.39
N VAL A 86 6.95 -8.01 -2.19
CA VAL A 86 5.75 -8.55 -1.51
C VAL A 86 4.47 -8.15 -2.25
N LEU A 87 4.38 -6.93 -2.79
CA LEU A 87 3.22 -6.50 -3.59
C LEU A 87 3.12 -7.26 -4.92
N GLY A 88 4.24 -7.52 -5.59
CA GLY A 88 4.28 -8.36 -6.78
C GLY A 88 3.85 -9.79 -6.48
N THR A 89 4.28 -10.33 -5.33
CA THR A 89 3.88 -11.66 -4.86
C THR A 89 2.38 -11.72 -4.56
N LEU A 90 1.84 -10.72 -3.86
CA LEU A 90 0.40 -10.59 -3.59
C LEU A 90 -0.39 -10.52 -4.90
N SER A 91 0.07 -9.71 -5.86
CA SER A 91 -0.56 -9.57 -7.17
C SER A 91 -0.62 -10.91 -7.92
N MET A 92 0.49 -11.64 -7.94
CA MET A 92 0.55 -12.96 -8.58
C MET A 92 -0.35 -13.99 -7.89
N GLN A 93 -0.37 -14.02 -6.55
CA GLN A 93 -1.25 -14.91 -5.80
C GLN A 93 -2.73 -14.58 -6.04
N TYR A 94 -3.05 -13.29 -6.08
CA TYR A 94 -4.40 -12.81 -6.37
C TYR A 94 -4.86 -13.28 -7.75
N LEU A 95 -4.03 -13.12 -8.78
CA LEU A 95 -4.36 -13.56 -10.15
C LEU A 95 -4.44 -15.08 -10.30
N SER A 96 -3.56 -15.81 -9.60
CA SER A 96 -3.59 -17.27 -9.62
C SER A 96 -4.88 -17.83 -9.04
N ARG A 97 -5.48 -17.12 -8.08
CA ARG A 97 -6.75 -17.49 -7.46
C ARG A 97 -7.98 -16.95 -8.20
N ASN A 98 -7.83 -15.83 -8.89
CA ASN A 98 -8.91 -15.14 -9.61
C ASN A 98 -8.54 -15.03 -11.10
N PRO A 99 -8.50 -16.17 -11.83
CA PRO A 99 -8.03 -16.22 -13.22
C PRO A 99 -8.87 -15.38 -14.19
N GLU A 100 -10.10 -15.03 -13.83
CA GLU A 100 -10.97 -14.12 -14.57
C GLU A 100 -10.36 -12.74 -14.81
N TYR A 101 -9.33 -12.35 -14.04
CA TYR A 101 -8.64 -11.08 -14.19
C TYR A 101 -7.34 -11.15 -15.00
N ILE A 102 -6.83 -12.36 -15.32
CA ILE A 102 -5.51 -12.55 -15.99
C ILE A 102 -5.46 -11.87 -17.36
N HIS A 103 -6.57 -11.85 -18.08
CA HIS A 103 -6.63 -11.33 -19.45
C HIS A 103 -7.02 -9.84 -19.53
N LEU A 104 -7.16 -9.15 -18.40
CA LEU A 104 -7.53 -7.74 -18.41
C LEU A 104 -6.35 -6.88 -18.88
N PRO A 105 -6.52 -6.10 -19.98
CA PRO A 105 -5.42 -5.40 -20.64
C PRO A 105 -4.75 -4.33 -19.76
N ASN A 106 -5.50 -3.71 -18.84
CA ASN A 106 -5.02 -2.58 -18.03
C ASN A 106 -4.58 -2.98 -16.62
N LEU A 107 -4.52 -4.27 -16.30
CA LEU A 107 -4.21 -4.74 -14.95
C LEU A 107 -2.83 -4.28 -14.44
N PRO A 108 -1.73 -4.32 -15.24
CA PRO A 108 -0.43 -3.82 -14.78
C PRO A 108 -0.44 -2.32 -14.47
N VAL A 109 -1.16 -1.53 -15.28
CA VAL A 109 -1.31 -0.08 -15.08
C VAL A 109 -2.10 0.20 -13.81
N MET A 110 -3.21 -0.51 -13.61
CA MET A 110 -4.01 -0.40 -12.39
C MET A 110 -3.19 -0.75 -11.15
N ASN A 111 -2.42 -1.84 -11.18
CA ASN A 111 -1.59 -2.26 -10.06
C ASN A 111 -0.52 -1.19 -9.73
N TYR A 112 0.08 -0.61 -10.76
CA TYR A 112 1.04 0.49 -10.60
C TYR A 112 0.39 1.72 -9.95
N ILE A 113 -0.75 2.18 -10.47
CA ILE A 113 -1.47 3.34 -9.94
C ILE A 113 -1.89 3.11 -8.49
N MET A 114 -2.43 1.94 -8.15
CA MET A 114 -2.88 1.64 -6.79
C MET A 114 -1.71 1.55 -5.81
N THR A 115 -0.60 0.93 -6.23
CA THR A 115 0.60 0.83 -5.41
C THR A 115 1.23 2.19 -5.13
N HIS A 116 1.38 3.03 -6.16
CA HIS A 116 2.08 4.30 -6.01
C HIS A 116 1.16 5.44 -5.57
N GLY A 117 0.01 5.60 -6.23
CA GLY A 117 -0.96 6.65 -5.96
C GLY A 117 -1.75 6.43 -4.68
N GLY A 118 -2.14 5.18 -4.38
CA GLY A 118 -2.91 4.85 -3.18
C GLY A 118 -2.12 5.11 -1.89
N ILE A 119 -0.85 4.68 -1.85
CA ILE A 119 0.03 4.92 -0.69
C ILE A 119 0.27 6.42 -0.50
N ALA A 120 0.59 7.16 -1.57
CA ALA A 120 0.83 8.59 -1.48
C ALA A 120 -0.40 9.37 -0.97
N ALA A 121 -1.60 9.03 -1.48
CA ALA A 121 -2.84 9.66 -1.05
C ALA A 121 -3.15 9.38 0.43
N LEU A 122 -2.93 8.14 0.90
CA LEU A 122 -3.10 7.77 2.29
C LEU A 122 -2.15 8.52 3.22
N VAL A 123 -0.86 8.55 2.88
CA VAL A 123 0.14 9.26 3.67
C VAL A 123 -0.23 10.73 3.75
N HIS A 124 -0.59 11.35 2.62
CA HIS A 124 -1.02 12.75 2.60
C HIS A 124 -2.25 13.00 3.49
N GLN A 125 -3.29 12.17 3.37
CA GLN A 125 -4.53 12.31 4.15
C GLN A 125 -4.28 12.17 5.65
N LEU A 126 -3.54 11.15 6.06
CA LEU A 126 -3.31 10.88 7.48
C LEU A 126 -2.39 11.93 8.12
N SER A 127 -1.53 12.59 7.34
CA SER A 127 -0.54 13.56 7.82
C SER A 127 -1.12 14.95 8.13
N HIS A 128 -2.35 15.24 7.69
CA HIS A 128 -3.01 16.53 7.95
C HIS A 128 -3.91 16.42 9.19
N ASP A 129 -3.88 17.44 10.05
CA ASP A 129 -4.74 17.49 11.23
C ASP A 129 -6.21 17.79 10.88
N ASP A 130 -6.46 18.47 9.76
CA ASP A 130 -7.80 18.78 9.22
C ASP A 130 -7.86 18.47 7.70
N PRO A 131 -7.93 17.19 7.32
CA PRO A 131 -7.96 16.80 5.92
C PRO A 131 -9.34 17.07 5.30
N MET A 132 -9.35 17.64 4.09
CA MET A 132 -10.57 17.92 3.31
C MET A 132 -11.43 16.66 3.05
N VAL A 133 -10.81 15.49 2.99
CA VAL A 133 -11.49 14.20 2.86
C VAL A 133 -11.09 13.29 4.00
N SER A 134 -12.06 12.59 4.58
CA SER A 134 -11.80 11.59 5.61
C SER A 134 -11.06 10.38 5.02
N PHE A 135 -10.43 9.60 5.90
CA PHE A 135 -9.80 8.35 5.50
C PHE A 135 -10.79 7.39 4.84
N ASP A 136 -12.02 7.30 5.38
CA ASP A 136 -13.04 6.37 4.90
C ASP A 136 -13.50 6.79 3.49
N GLU A 137 -13.71 8.09 3.26
CA GLU A 137 -14.05 8.63 1.93
C GLU A 137 -12.92 8.40 0.92
N LEU A 138 -11.67 8.65 1.30
CA LEU A 138 -10.52 8.40 0.43
C LEU A 138 -10.40 6.92 0.07
N SER A 139 -10.48 6.04 1.07
CA SER A 139 -10.36 4.59 0.88
C SER A 139 -11.47 4.06 -0.02
N GLN A 140 -12.71 4.52 0.21
CA GLN A 140 -13.85 4.17 -0.63
C GLN A 140 -13.71 4.70 -2.06
N GLY A 141 -13.17 5.90 -2.23
CA GLY A 141 -12.87 6.48 -3.53
C GLY A 141 -11.85 5.63 -4.32
N LEU A 142 -10.72 5.27 -3.68
CA LEU A 142 -9.69 4.42 -4.30
C LEU A 142 -10.22 3.04 -4.68
N ALA A 143 -10.97 2.39 -3.79
CA ALA A 143 -11.57 1.10 -4.08
C ALA A 143 -12.59 1.16 -5.23
N THR A 144 -13.39 2.23 -5.28
CA THR A 144 -14.35 2.48 -6.37
C THR A 144 -13.64 2.72 -7.70
N MET A 145 -12.54 3.47 -7.71
CA MET A 145 -11.72 3.66 -8.90
C MET A 145 -11.15 2.33 -9.42
N ALA A 146 -10.65 1.47 -8.52
CA ALA A 146 -10.16 0.15 -8.88
C ALA A 146 -11.25 -0.70 -9.56
N ARG A 147 -12.44 -0.75 -8.95
CA ARG A 147 -13.59 -1.45 -9.52
C ARG A 147 -13.94 -0.94 -10.92
N HIS A 148 -14.07 0.39 -11.11
CA HIS A 148 -14.39 0.96 -12.41
C HIS A 148 -13.32 0.69 -13.48
N MET A 149 -12.04 0.67 -13.10
CA MET A 149 -10.96 0.30 -14.03
C MET A 149 -11.06 -1.17 -14.47
N ILE A 150 -11.41 -2.07 -13.56
CA ILE A 150 -11.61 -3.50 -13.85
C ILE A 150 -12.83 -3.69 -14.75
N GLU A 151 -13.97 -3.09 -14.42
CA GLU A 151 -15.18 -3.13 -15.23
C GLU A 151 -14.97 -2.52 -16.62
N GLY A 152 -14.25 -1.39 -16.71
CA GLY A 152 -13.84 -0.79 -17.98
C GLY A 152 -13.00 -1.76 -18.81
N SER A 153 -12.01 -2.38 -18.17
CA SER A 153 -11.13 -3.35 -18.84
C SER A 153 -11.87 -4.60 -19.31
N ARG A 154 -12.92 -5.03 -18.59
CA ARG A 154 -13.78 -6.16 -19.00
C ARG A 154 -14.62 -5.80 -20.23
N ARG A 155 -15.19 -4.59 -20.25
CA ARG A 155 -15.91 -4.08 -21.43
C ARG A 155 -15.01 -3.99 -22.65
N ASP A 156 -13.80 -3.43 -22.48
CA ASP A 156 -12.80 -3.32 -23.56
C ASP A 156 -12.37 -4.69 -24.09
N ALA A 157 -12.31 -5.70 -23.21
CA ALA A 157 -12.01 -7.09 -23.57
C ALA A 157 -13.22 -7.86 -24.16
N GLY A 158 -14.39 -7.24 -24.28
CA GLY A 158 -15.61 -7.88 -24.78
C GLY A 158 -16.22 -8.92 -23.84
N LEU A 159 -15.80 -8.96 -22.57
CA LEU A 159 -16.20 -9.97 -21.58
C LEU A 159 -17.55 -9.67 -20.90
N ASP A 160 -18.17 -8.53 -21.22
CA ASP A 160 -19.48 -8.11 -20.71
C ASP A 160 -20.58 -8.11 -21.81
N SER A 161 -20.42 -8.89 -22.88
CA SER A 161 -21.50 -9.11 -23.87
C SER A 161 -22.60 -10.02 -23.30
N PRO A 162 -23.89 -9.76 -23.59
CA PRO A 162 -25.04 -10.37 -22.91
C PRO A 162 -25.16 -11.89 -23.07
#